data_AF-A0A2V7AA37-F1
#
_entry.id   AF-A0A2V7AA37-F1
#
_cell.length_a   1.000
_cell.length_b   1.000
_cell.length_c   1.000
_cell.angle_alpha   90.00
_cell.angle_beta   90.00
_cell.angle_gamma   90.00
#
_symmetry.space_group_name_H-M   'P 1'
#
loop_
_entity.id
_entity.type
_entity.pdbx_description
1 polymer ?
#
loop_
_entity_poly.entity_id
_entity_poly.type
_entity_poly.pdbx_seq_one_letter_code
_entity_poly.pdbx_strand_id
1 'polypeptide(L)' 'MRGRARFFVVVLLTAGGLAAGPAGAQSLRIGAPAPDVAGERWINSGPLAMPGLRGRVVLVEFWTYG' A
#
# COMPACT_ATOMS: atom_id res chain seq x y z
N MET A 1 42.60 -20.94 0.65
CA MET A 1 42.04 -19.59 0.36
C MET A 1 40.61 -19.58 -0.22
N ARG A 2 39.96 -20.73 -0.50
CA ARG A 2 38.63 -20.80 -1.14
C ARG A 2 37.41 -20.95 -0.19
N GLY A 3 37.64 -21.14 1.12
CA GLY A 3 36.57 -21.35 2.11
C GLY A 3 36.00 -20.07 2.76
N ARG A 4 36.79 -18.99 2.81
CA ARG A 4 36.38 -17.71 3.43
C ARG A 4 35.35 -16.96 2.60
N ALA A 5 35.47 -17.00 1.27
CA ALA A 5 34.55 -16.31 0.35
C ALA A 5 33.12 -16.90 0.37
N ARG A 6 32.97 -18.22 0.57
CA ARG A 6 31.65 -18.87 0.61
C ARG A 6 30.86 -18.55 1.88
N PHE A 7 31.56 -18.35 3.00
CA PHE A 7 30.93 -17.97 4.26
C PHE A 7 30.37 -16.54 4.24
N PHE A 8 31.07 -15.60 3.60
CA PHE A 8 30.62 -14.21 3.49
C PHE A 8 29.38 -14.04 2.59
N VAL A 9 29.24 -14.85 1.54
CA VAL A 9 28.07 -14.79 0.64
C VAL A 9 26.80 -15.31 1.32
N VAL A 10 26.90 -16.31 2.20
CA VAL A 10 25.74 -16.85 2.93
C VAL A 10 25.24 -15.90 4.01
N VAL A 11 26.13 -15.16 4.68
CA VAL A 11 25.75 -14.18 5.71
C VAL A 11 25.06 -12.94 5.13
N LEU A 12 25.41 -12.55 3.89
CA LEU A 12 24.79 -11.38 3.25
C LEU A 12 23.36 -11.67 2.75
N LEU A 13 23.03 -12.93 2.43
CA LEU A 13 21.70 -13.33 1.94
C LEU A 13 20.68 -13.55 3.06
N THR A 14 21.11 -13.78 4.30
CA THR A 14 20.21 -13.93 5.46
C THR A 14 19.86 -12.61 6.15
N ALA A 15 20.61 -11.53 5.91
CA ALA A 15 20.37 -10.23 6.54
C ALA A 15 19.34 -9.34 5.81
N GLY A 16 19.03 -9.62 4.54
CA GLY A 16 18.10 -8.79 3.74
C GLY A 16 16.61 -9.07 3.95
N GLY A 17 16.25 -10.20 4.59
CA GLY A 17 14.88 -10.70 4.63
C GLY A 17 14.00 -10.18 5.78
N LEU A 18 14.55 -9.48 6.78
CA LEU A 18 13.83 -9.15 8.02
C LEU A 18 13.37 -7.70 8.16
N ALA A 19 13.55 -6.85 7.15
CA ALA A 19 13.12 -5.45 7.20
C ALA A 19 11.70 -5.19 6.67
N ALA A 20 10.96 -6.23 6.25
CA ALA A 20 9.54 -6.09 5.93
C ALA A 20 8.71 -6.17 7.23
N GLY A 21 8.80 -5.12 8.05
CA GLY A 21 7.80 -4.87 9.09
C GLY A 21 6.42 -4.74 8.44
N PRO A 22 5.31 -4.96 9.19
CA PRO A 22 3.98 -4.80 8.64
C PRO A 22 3.91 -3.44 7.97
N ALA A 23 3.45 -3.38 6.71
CA ALA A 23 3.22 -2.14 6.02
C ALA A 23 2.31 -1.30 6.92
N GLY A 24 2.90 -0.33 7.62
CA GLY A 24 2.24 0.37 8.71
C GLY A 24 0.94 0.96 8.18
N ALA A 25 -0.17 0.69 8.88
CA ALA A 25 -1.44 1.33 8.58
C ALA A 25 -1.18 2.84 8.46
N GLN A 26 -1.49 3.41 7.30
CA GLN A 26 -1.26 4.83 7.06
C GLN A 26 -2.06 5.59 8.11
N SER A 27 -1.38 6.34 8.98
CA SER A 27 -2.04 7.14 10.01
C SER A 27 -3.04 8.08 9.33
N LEU A 28 -4.26 8.16 9.85
CA LEU A 28 -5.27 9.07 9.32
C LEU A 28 -4.74 10.52 9.39
N ARG A 29 -4.52 11.16 8.23
CA ARG A 29 -3.99 12.52 8.16
C ARG A 29 -5.14 13.50 8.07
N ILE A 30 -5.58 14.04 9.21
CA ILE A 30 -6.64 15.05 9.25
C ILE A 30 -6.17 16.30 8.47
N GLY A 31 -7.05 16.80 7.60
CA GLY A 31 -6.78 17.98 6.76
C GLY A 31 -5.97 17.70 5.50
N ALA A 32 -5.41 16.50 5.33
CA ALA A 32 -4.83 16.10 4.05
C ALA A 32 -5.95 15.80 3.03
N PRO A 33 -5.81 16.24 1.76
CA PRO A 33 -6.74 15.84 0.71
C PRO A 33 -6.77 14.31 0.56
N ALA A 34 -7.96 13.76 0.32
CA ALA A 34 -8.10 12.36 -0.06
C ALA A 34 -7.37 12.11 -1.40
N PRO A 35 -6.62 11.00 -1.55
CA PRO A 35 -6.10 10.58 -2.84
C PRO A 35 -7.23 10.32 -3.84
N ASP A 36 -6.92 10.44 -5.14
CA ASP A 36 -7.86 10.04 -6.18
C ASP A 36 -8.08 8.52 -6.18
N VAL A 37 -9.32 8.11 -6.40
CA VAL A 37 -9.69 6.70 -6.58
C VAL A 37 -9.47 6.34 -8.04
N ALA A 38 -8.44 5.54 -8.30
CA ALA A 38 -8.14 4.98 -9.61
C ALA A 38 -8.78 3.60 -9.72
N GLY A 39 -9.85 3.48 -10.52
CA GLY A 39 -10.52 2.22 -10.81
C GLY A 39 -11.21 2.30 -12.16
N GLU A 40 -10.98 1.32 -13.03
CA GLU A 40 -11.53 1.33 -14.40
C GLU A 40 -12.98 0.84 -14.43
N ARG A 41 -13.35 -0.08 -13.53
CA ARG A 41 -14.67 -0.71 -13.51
C ARG A 41 -15.50 -0.20 -12.33
N TRP A 42 -16.61 0.45 -12.65
CA TRP A 42 -17.59 0.94 -11.69
C TRP A 42 -18.86 0.10 -11.76
N ILE A 43 -19.49 -0.09 -10.60
CA ILE A 43 -20.77 -0.77 -10.43
C ILE A 43 -21.72 0.24 -9.80
N ASN A 44 -23.01 0.20 -10.16
CA ASN A 44 -24.07 1.10 -9.68
C ASN A 44 -23.93 2.59 -10.05
N SER A 45 -22.89 2.98 -10.77
CA SER A 45 -22.65 4.36 -11.21
C SER A 45 -21.64 4.41 -12.37
N GLY A 46 -21.50 5.60 -12.99
CA GLY A 46 -20.31 5.93 -13.77
C GLY A 46 -19.11 6.26 -12.86
N PRO A 47 -17.94 6.58 -13.43
CA PRO A 47 -16.75 6.93 -12.65
C PRO A 47 -16.98 8.10 -11.70
N LEU A 48 -16.48 7.98 -10.45
CA LEU A 48 -16.49 9.07 -9.48
C LEU A 48 -15.08 9.65 -9.32
N ALA A 49 -15.00 10.98 -9.20
CA ALA A 49 -13.76 11.71 -8.96
C ALA A 49 -13.88 12.59 -7.72
N MET A 50 -12.79 12.71 -6.93
CA MET A 50 -12.80 13.43 -5.66
C MET A 50 -13.33 14.88 -5.75
N PRO A 51 -13.03 15.67 -6.80
CA PRO A 51 -13.60 17.02 -6.93
C PRO A 51 -15.13 17.06 -6.97
N GLY A 52 -15.77 16.06 -7.60
CA GLY A 52 -17.23 15.98 -7.71
C GLY A 52 -17.93 15.51 -6.44
N LEU A 53 -17.18 15.03 -5.45
CA LEU A 53 -17.69 14.53 -4.17
C LEU A 53 -17.56 15.53 -3.01
N ARG A 54 -17.00 16.72 -3.27
CA ARG A 54 -16.85 17.77 -2.24
C ARG A 54 -18.22 18.20 -1.67
N GLY A 55 -18.23 18.53 -0.38
CA GLY A 55 -19.45 18.88 0.36
C GLY A 55 -20.25 17.67 0.85
N ARG A 56 -19.76 16.44 0.63
CA ARG A 56 -20.36 15.20 1.13
C ARG A 56 -19.39 14.51 2.10
N VAL A 57 -19.94 13.80 3.07
CA VAL A 57 -19.17 12.82 3.85
C VAL A 57 -19.12 11.54 3.02
N VAL A 58 -17.90 11.08 2.71
CA VAL A 58 -17.65 9.92 1.84
C VAL A 58 -16.92 8.85 2.64
N LEU A 59 -17.44 7.62 2.61
CA LEU A 59 -16.79 6.43 3.15
C LEU A 59 -16.11 5.65 2.02
N VAL A 60 -14.82 5.32 2.21
CA VAL A 60 -14.09 4.41 1.33
C VAL A 60 -13.83 3.13 2.11
N GLU A 61 -14.36 2.02 1.60
CA GLU A 61 -14.18 0.70 2.18
C GLU A 61 -13.44 -0.19 1.18
N PHE A 62 -12.31 -0.76 1.62
CA PHE A 62 -11.58 -1.75 0.85
C PHE A 62 -12.08 -3.14 1.22
N TRP A 63 -12.57 -3.90 0.24
CA TRP A 63 -13.16 -5.22 0.45
C TRP A 63 -12.74 -6.20 -0.65
N THR A 64 -12.94 -7.50 -0.39
CA THR A 64 -12.77 -8.61 -1.35
C THR A 64 -13.94 -9.58 -1.18
N TYR A 65 -14.08 -10.56 -2.07
CA TYR A 65 -15.21 -11.49 -2.09
C TYR A 65 -15.26 -12.53 -0.95
N GLY A 66 -14.33 -12.48 0.00
CA GLY A 66 -14.16 -13.47 1.07
C GLY A 66 -12.93 -14.33 0.84
#